data_AF-A0A087SYE8-F1
#
_entry.id   AF-A0A087SYE8-F1
#
_cell.length_a   1.000
_cell.length_b   1.000
_cell.length_c   1.000
_cell.angle_alpha   90.00
_cell.angle_beta   90.00
_cell.angle_gamma   90.00
#
_symmetry.space_group_name_H-M   'P 1'
#
loop_
_entity.id
_entity.type
_entity.pdbx_description
1 polymer ?
#
loop_
_entity_poly.entity_id
_entity_poly.type
_entity_poly.pdbx_seq_one_letter_code
_entity_poly.pdbx_strand_id
1 'polypeptide(L)' 'MCKNRMSNTLPSAAALVSSHNNNLKEDALCIFCNKLTQSLQDCAAIIDSSLKERQLVIKNKGVCFRCLKQRHLSSKCK' A
#
# COMPACT_ATOMS: atom_id res chain seq x y z
N MET A 1 -29.40 -5.85 -37.18
CA MET A 1 -29.05 -4.42 -37.41
C MET A 1 -29.04 -3.70 -36.08
N CYS A 2 -27.91 -3.07 -35.76
CA CYS A 2 -27.52 -2.54 -34.46
C CYS A 2 -28.02 -1.10 -34.25
N LYS A 3 -28.59 -0.77 -33.07
CA LYS A 3 -28.52 0.56 -32.45
C LYS A 3 -28.72 0.42 -30.94
N ASN A 4 -27.65 0.49 -30.14
CA ASN A 4 -27.78 0.90 -28.74
C ASN A 4 -26.83 2.08 -28.50
N ARG A 5 -27.40 3.27 -28.36
CA ARG A 5 -26.68 4.50 -28.01
C ARG A 5 -26.09 4.32 -26.61
N MET A 6 -24.77 4.25 -26.51
CA MET A 6 -24.07 4.54 -25.26
C MET A 6 -24.15 6.06 -25.05
N SER A 7 -25.08 6.49 -24.22
CA SER A 7 -25.04 7.80 -23.59
C SER A 7 -23.86 7.82 -22.62
N ASN A 8 -22.77 8.47 -23.01
CA ASN A 8 -21.67 8.85 -22.13
C ASN A 8 -22.21 9.86 -21.11
N THR A 9 -22.84 9.38 -20.04
CA THR A 9 -23.07 10.18 -18.86
C THR A 9 -21.72 10.35 -18.19
N LEU A 10 -21.17 11.56 -18.31
CA LEU A 10 -19.97 11.99 -17.62
C LEU A 10 -20.16 11.72 -16.11
N PRO A 11 -19.40 10.80 -15.48
CA PRO A 11 -19.50 10.62 -14.04
C PRO A 11 -19.02 11.93 -13.40
N SER A 12 -19.87 12.52 -12.55
CA SER A 12 -19.46 13.62 -11.68
C SER A 12 -18.21 13.22 -10.90
N ALA A 13 -17.28 14.14 -10.63
CA ALA A 13 -15.98 13.87 -10.02
C ALA A 13 -16.04 13.05 -8.70
N ALA A 14 -17.20 13.02 -8.05
CA ALA A 14 -17.49 12.16 -6.89
C ALA A 14 -17.47 10.65 -7.18
N ALA A 15 -17.54 10.21 -8.44
CA ALA A 15 -17.55 8.80 -8.83
C ALA A 15 -16.16 8.15 -8.88
N LEU A 16 -15.09 8.88 -8.55
CA LEU A 16 -13.77 8.31 -8.29
C LEU A 16 -13.76 7.60 -6.93
N VAL A 17 -14.63 6.61 -6.77
CA VAL A 17 -14.59 5.72 -5.61
C VAL A 17 -13.31 4.91 -5.74
N SER A 18 -12.34 5.24 -4.87
CA SER A 18 -11.13 4.44 -4.64
C SER A 18 -11.49 2.97 -4.64
N SER A 19 -10.96 2.22 -5.61
CA SER A 19 -10.99 0.76 -5.58
C SER A 19 -10.12 0.30 -4.43
N HIS A 20 -10.68 0.30 -3.21
CA HIS A 20 -10.08 -0.38 -2.08
C HIS A 20 -10.21 -1.86 -2.40
N ASN A 21 -9.14 -2.45 -2.92
CA ASN A 21 -9.03 -3.88 -3.04
C ASN A 21 -9.10 -4.43 -1.61
N ASN A 22 -10.30 -4.90 -1.22
CA ASN A 22 -10.57 -5.59 0.03
C ASN A 22 -9.87 -6.96 0.01
N ASN A 23 -8.54 -6.95 -0.10
CA ASN A 23 -7.73 -8.00 0.47
C ASN A 23 -7.61 -7.62 1.93
N LEU A 24 -8.58 -8.08 2.71
CA LEU A 24 -8.61 -8.07 4.16
C LEU A 24 -7.34 -8.79 4.66
N LYS A 25 -6.20 -8.10 4.61
CA LYS A 25 -4.95 -8.58 5.17
C LYS A 25 -5.06 -8.30 6.65
N GLU A 26 -5.56 -9.33 7.34
CA GLU A 26 -5.12 -9.72 8.68
C GLU A 26 -4.32 -8.61 9.36
N ASP A 27 -5.01 -7.70 10.06
CA ASP A 27 -4.43 -6.79 11.06
C ASP A 27 -2.94 -6.47 10.84
N ALA A 28 -2.63 -5.91 9.66
CA ALA A 28 -1.24 -5.83 9.20
C ALA A 28 -0.53 -4.74 9.99
N LEU A 29 0.10 -5.15 11.09
CA LEU A 29 0.90 -4.28 11.94
C LEU A 29 1.96 -3.59 11.08
N CYS A 30 2.00 -2.27 11.15
CA CYS A 30 3.02 -1.49 10.48
C CYS A 30 4.40 -1.88 11.01
N ILE A 31 5.34 -2.20 10.12
CA ILE A 31 6.69 -2.59 10.53
C ILE A 31 7.47 -1.46 11.21
N PHE A 32 7.05 -0.20 11.06
CA PHE A 32 7.76 0.96 11.62
C PHE A 32 7.22 1.36 12.99
N CYS A 33 5.89 1.38 13.17
CA CYS A 33 5.27 1.79 14.44
C CYS A 33 4.65 0.65 15.25
N ASN A 34 4.62 -0.58 14.72
CA ASN A 34 3.96 -1.75 15.31
C ASN A 34 2.48 -1.50 15.71
N LYS A 35 1.81 -0.54 15.07
CA LYS A 35 0.39 -0.25 15.24
C LYS A 35 -0.40 -0.77 14.04
N LEU A 36 -1.68 -1.01 14.24
CA LEU A 36 -2.64 -1.22 13.16
C LEU A 36 -2.75 0.08 12.37
N THR A 37 -2.33 0.06 11.11
CA THR A 37 -2.44 1.21 10.21
C THR A 37 -3.11 0.76 8.92
N GLN A 38 -4.09 1.54 8.46
CA GLN A 38 -4.83 1.23 7.22
C GLN A 38 -3.91 1.19 5.99
N SER A 39 -2.82 1.97 6.00
CA SER A 39 -1.81 1.95 4.95
C SER A 39 -0.45 2.35 5.50
N LEU A 40 0.60 1.75 4.94
CA LEU A 40 1.96 2.10 5.26
C LEU A 40 2.29 3.54 4.83
N GLN A 41 1.64 4.06 3.79
CA GLN A 41 1.86 5.43 3.33
C GLN A 41 1.31 6.49 4.29
N ASP A 42 0.39 6.11 5.16
CA ASP A 42 -0.22 6.99 6.16
C ASP A 42 0.52 6.97 7.51
N CYS A 43 1.58 6.15 7.62
CA CYS A 43 2.30 6.01 8.86
C CYS A 43 3.20 7.24 9.13
N ALA A 44 2.80 8.09 10.07
CA ALA A 44 3.59 9.25 10.52
C ALA A 44 5.05 8.86 10.87
N ALA A 45 5.25 7.73 11.56
CA ALA A 45 6.60 7.25 11.88
C ALA A 45 7.48 6.99 10.65
N ILE A 46 6.89 6.67 9.49
CA ILE A 46 7.63 6.59 8.23
C ILE A 46 7.86 7.99 7.71
N ILE A 47 6.81 8.80 7.59
CA ILE A 47 6.87 10.16 7.03
C ILE A 47 7.95 10.99 7.73
N ASP A 48 7.97 10.94 9.06
CA ASP A 48 8.90 11.69 9.92
C ASP A 48 10.32 11.09 9.96
N SER A 49 10.49 9.81 9.62
CA SER A 49 11.81 9.17 9.64
C SER A 49 12.59 9.40 8.34
N SER A 50 13.90 9.60 8.50
CA SER A 50 14.82 9.76 7.39
C SER A 50 15.00 8.45 6.60
N LEU A 51 15.48 8.55 5.35
CA LEU A 51 15.77 7.37 4.53
C LEU A 51 16.76 6.40 5.20
N LYS A 52 17.74 6.93 5.96
CA LYS A 52 18.70 6.12 6.72
C LYS A 52 18.01 5.33 7.84
N GLU A 53 17.14 5.98 8.61
CA GLU A 53 16.40 5.31 9.68
C GLU A 53 15.47 4.24 9.11
N ARG A 54 14.78 4.54 8.00
CA ARG A 54 13.93 3.55 7.33
C ARG A 54 14.73 2.32 6.89
N GLN A 55 15.91 2.52 6.30
CA GLN A 55 16.81 1.42 5.92
C GLN A 55 17.26 0.60 7.13
N LEU A 56 17.57 1.26 8.25
CA LEU A 56 17.99 0.58 9.47
C LEU A 56 16.87 -0.29 10.06
N VAL A 57 15.64 0.23 10.08
CA VAL A 57 14.46 -0.54 10.53
C VAL A 57 14.23 -1.75 9.63
N ILE A 58 14.28 -1.57 8.30
CA ILE A 58 14.11 -2.66 7.34
C ILE A 58 15.19 -3.74 7.52
N LYS A 59 16.46 -3.32 7.69
CA LYS A 59 17.59 -4.21 7.92
C LYS A 59 17.45 -4.97 9.25
N ASN A 60 17.09 -4.29 10.33
CA ASN A 60 16.93 -4.89 11.66
C ASN A 60 15.76 -5.87 11.70
N LYS A 61 14.67 -5.58 11.00
CA LYS A 61 13.49 -6.46 10.92
C LYS A 61 13.62 -7.57 9.87
N GLY A 62 14.67 -7.56 9.05
CA GLY A 62 14.91 -8.60 8.04
C GLY A 62 13.80 -8.69 6.98
N VAL A 63 13.16 -7.58 6.65
CA VAL A 63 12.08 -7.55 5.64
C VAL A 63 12.63 -7.18 4.26
N CYS A 64 11.90 -7.56 3.21
CA CYS A 64 12.23 -7.18 1.84
C CYS A 64 12.19 -5.66 1.67
N PHE A 65 13.22 -5.04 1.09
CA PHE A 65 13.24 -3.58 0.88
C PHE A 65 12.19 -3.09 -0.12
N ARG A 66 11.64 -4.00 -0.96
CA ARG A 66 10.69 -3.63 -2.03
C ARG A 66 9.23 -3.77 -1.60
N CYS A 67 8.85 -4.88 -0.99
CA CYS A 67 7.46 -5.13 -0.59
C CYS A 67 7.24 -5.11 0.92
N LEU A 68 8.31 -4.96 1.72
CA LEU A 68 8.28 -4.83 3.17
C LEU A 68 7.66 -6.04 3.91
N LYS A 69 7.63 -7.19 3.23
CA LYS A 69 7.26 -8.49 3.80
C LYS A 69 8.50 -9.27 4.22
N GLN A 70 8.33 -10.08 5.25
CA GLN A 70 9.27 -11.15 5.59
C GLN A 70 9.16 -12.27 4.54
N ARG A 71 10.13 -13.20 4.52
CA ARG A 71 10.29 -14.40 3.64
C ARG A 71 11.30 -14.28 2.51
N HIS A 72 11.58 -13.10 1.96
CA HIS A 72 12.45 -12.98 0.79
C HIS A 72 13.32 -11.73 0.81
N LEU A 73 14.42 -11.79 0.07
CA LEU A 73 15.27 -10.64 -0.24
C LEU A 73 14.72 -9.88 -1.44
N SER A 74 15.08 -8.60 -1.57
CA SER A 74 14.66 -7.74 -2.68
C SER A 74 14.97 -8.33 -4.05
N SER A 75 16.07 -9.07 -4.18
CA SER A 75 16.47 -9.77 -5.41
C SER A 75 15.52 -10.89 -5.83
N LYS A 76 14.73 -11.43 -4.91
CA LYS A 76 13.74 -12.50 -5.15
C LYS A 76 12.29 -12.01 -4.99
N CYS A 77 12.09 -10.69 -4.94
CA CYS A 77 10.75 -10.09 -4.85
C CYS A 77 10.02 -10.23 -6.19
N LYS A 78 8.89 -10.94 -6.19
CA LYS A 78 7.99 -11.09 -7.32
C LYS A 78 6.71 -10.30 -7.08
#